data_AF-A0A2S5ECE1-F1
#
_entry.id   AF-A0A2S5ECE1-F1
#
_cell.length_a   1.000
_cell.length_b   1.000
_cell.length_c   1.000
_cell.angle_alpha   90.00
_cell.angle_beta   90.00
_cell.angle_gamma   90.00
#
_symmetry.space_group_name_H-M   'P 1'
#
loop_
_entity.id
_entity.type
_entity.pdbx_description
1 polymer ?
#
loop_
_entity_poly.entity_id
_entity_poly.type
_entity_poly.pdbx_seq_one_letter_code
_entity_poly.pdbx_strand_id
1 'polypeptide(L)'
;MKHIVKMLRENGAKQVHIGIASPMVVNTCHWGVDIPTKEELICATKTVEEIREILNADSLNFITLENLLASLGEKGKNYCFHCFIKD
;
A
#
# COMPACT_ATOMS: atom_id res chain seq x y z
N MET A 1 1.66 4.53 -10.00
CA MET A 1 1.29 5.72 -9.18
C MET A 1 2.13 6.96 -9.50
N LYS A 2 3.47 6.90 -9.52
CA LYS A 2 4.34 8.06 -9.82
C LYS A 2 3.94 8.87 -11.06
N HIS A 3 3.59 8.20 -12.17
CA HIS A 3 3.12 8.85 -13.39
C HIS A 3 1.79 9.61 -13.20
N ILE A 4 0.88 9.08 -12.38
CA ILE A 4 -0.41 9.71 -12.07
C ILE A 4 -0.19 10.99 -11.27
N VAL A 5 0.65 10.94 -10.23
CA VAL A 5 1.00 12.13 -9.43
C VAL A 5 1.64 13.20 -10.31
N LYS A 6 2.58 12.81 -11.17
CA LYS A 6 3.24 13.72 -12.13
C LYS A 6 2.20 14.39 -13.04
N MET A 7 1.33 13.60 -13.66
CA MET A 7 0.27 14.11 -14.55
C MET A 7 -0.65 15.11 -13.83
N LEU A 8 -1.09 14.80 -12.59
CA LEU A 8 -1.94 15.70 -11.81
C LEU A 8 -1.25 17.04 -11.53
N ARG A 9 0.03 17.01 -11.16
CA ARG A 9 0.82 18.24 -10.93
C ARG A 9 1.03 19.03 -12.22
N GLU A 10 1.34 18.38 -13.33
CA GLU A 10 1.48 19.03 -14.64
C GLU A 10 0.18 19.70 -15.11
N ASN A 11 -0.97 19.22 -14.64
CA ASN A 11 -2.28 19.83 -14.88
C ASN A 11 -2.72 20.83 -13.78
N GLY A 12 -1.78 21.31 -12.96
CA GLY A 12 -2.03 22.41 -12.02
C GLY A 12 -2.55 22.02 -10.64
N ALA A 13 -2.51 20.72 -10.27
CA ALA A 13 -2.88 20.32 -8.91
C ALA A 13 -1.95 20.96 -7.86
N LYS A 14 -2.52 21.72 -6.91
CA LYS A 14 -1.77 22.35 -5.82
C LYS A 14 -1.17 21.32 -4.86
N GLN A 15 -1.94 20.28 -4.54
CA GLN A 15 -1.53 19.18 -3.67
C GLN A 15 -2.09 17.87 -4.20
N VAL A 16 -1.37 16.77 -3.99
CA VAL A 16 -1.75 15.41 -4.36
C VAL A 16 -1.61 14.50 -3.15
N HIS A 17 -2.74 14.03 -2.62
CA HIS A 17 -2.81 13.14 -1.47
C HIS A 17 -3.23 11.74 -1.92
N ILE A 18 -2.49 10.71 -1.50
CA ILE A 18 -2.74 9.33 -1.89
C ILE A 18 -3.32 8.56 -0.70
N GLY A 19 -4.50 7.95 -0.91
CA GLY A 19 -5.10 7.01 0.02
C GLY A 19 -5.19 5.63 -0.61
N ILE A 20 -4.51 4.65 -0.01
CA ILE A 20 -4.53 3.25 -0.45
C ILE A 20 -5.52 2.48 0.43
N ALA A 21 -6.56 1.94 -0.21
CA ALA A 21 -7.62 1.15 0.44
C ALA A 21 -7.20 -0.30 0.79
N SER A 22 -5.90 -0.50 1.05
CA SER A 22 -5.30 -1.77 1.47
C SER A 22 -4.21 -1.48 2.50
N PRO A 23 -3.95 -2.39 3.45
CA PRO A 23 -2.69 -2.41 4.18
C PRO A 23 -1.50 -2.54 3.22
N MET A 24 -0.32 -2.19 3.72
CA MET A 24 0.92 -2.35 2.96
C MET A 24 1.13 -3.83 2.64
N VAL A 25 1.30 -4.15 1.35
CA VAL A 25 1.70 -5.48 0.89
C VAL A 25 3.20 -5.62 1.08
N VAL A 26 3.61 -6.35 2.10
CA VAL A 26 5.02 -6.49 2.54
C VAL A 26 5.57 -7.90 2.32
N ASN A 27 4.73 -8.84 1.89
CA ASN A 27 5.08 -10.25 1.70
C ASN A 27 4.52 -10.80 0.39
N THR A 28 5.07 -11.93 -0.07
CA THR A 28 4.59 -12.64 -1.27
C THR A 28 3.36 -13.49 -0.94
N CYS A 29 2.64 -13.94 -1.97
CA CYS A 29 1.51 -14.85 -1.78
C CYS A 29 1.89 -16.29 -2.15
N HIS A 30 1.55 -17.25 -1.29
CA HIS A 30 1.75 -18.68 -1.55
C HIS A 30 0.50 -19.39 -2.11
N TRP A 31 -0.62 -18.67 -2.24
CA TRP A 31 -1.92 -19.24 -2.61
C TRP A 31 -2.43 -18.79 -3.98
N GLY A 32 -1.54 -18.35 -4.86
CA GLY A 32 -1.83 -18.16 -6.28
C GLY A 32 -2.09 -16.72 -6.73
N VAL A 33 -1.94 -15.72 -5.86
CA VAL A 33 -1.86 -14.32 -6.31
C VAL A 33 -0.44 -14.03 -6.76
N ASP A 34 -0.28 -13.53 -7.98
CA ASP A 34 1.02 -13.11 -8.51
C ASP A 34 1.46 -11.80 -7.84
N ILE A 35 2.39 -11.91 -6.90
CA ILE A 35 3.00 -10.78 -6.19
C ILE A 35 4.51 -10.82 -6.49
N PRO A 36 5.13 -9.69 -6.88
CA PRO A 36 6.58 -9.58 -7.12
C PRO A 36 7.42 -10.06 -5.93
N THR A 37 8.72 -10.29 -6.15
CA THR A 37 9.60 -10.71 -5.04
C THR A 37 9.68 -9.66 -3.96
N LYS A 38 10.10 -10.04 -2.74
CA LYS A 38 10.22 -9.09 -1.62
C LYS A 38 11.12 -7.91 -1.94
N GLU A 39 12.17 -8.13 -2.71
CA GLU A 39 13.13 -7.11 -3.12
C GLU A 39 12.51 -6.11 -4.12
N GLU A 40 11.57 -6.57 -4.94
CA GLU A 40 10.84 -5.76 -5.92
C GLU A 40 9.64 -5.02 -5.30
N LEU A 41 9.13 -5.51 -4.16
CA LEU A 41 8.04 -4.89 -3.42
C LEU A 41 8.50 -3.62 -2.68
N ILE A 42 8.06 -2.47 -3.17
CA ILE A 42 8.40 -1.17 -2.56
C ILE A 42 7.97 -1.06 -1.09
N CYS A 43 6.83 -1.65 -0.73
CA CYS A 43 6.31 -1.65 0.64
C CYS A 43 7.07 -2.60 1.57
N ALA A 44 7.77 -3.60 1.04
CA ALA A 44 8.62 -4.49 1.83
C ALA A 44 9.96 -3.82 2.18
N THR A 45 10.49 -2.98 1.28
CA THR A 45 11.83 -2.41 1.38
C THR A 45 11.87 -0.95 1.83
N LYS A 46 10.73 -0.25 1.85
CA LYS A 46 10.65 1.19 2.17
C LYS A 46 9.57 1.51 3.18
N THR A 47 9.81 2.58 3.94
CA THR A 47 8.83 3.22 4.82
C THR A 47 7.79 3.98 4.01
N VAL A 48 6.65 4.29 4.63
CA VAL A 48 5.59 5.11 4.00
C VAL A 48 6.13 6.46 3.54
N GLU A 49 7.02 7.07 4.32
CA GLU A 49 7.60 8.38 4.01
C GLU A 49 8.52 8.32 2.78
N GLU A 50 9.41 7.32 2.70
CA GLU A 50 10.24 7.13 1.51
C GLU A 50 9.40 6.85 0.26
N ILE A 51 8.30 6.11 0.39
CA ILE A 51 7.39 5.86 -0.73
C ILE A 51 6.68 7.16 -1.14
N ARG A 52 6.21 7.97 -0.19
CA ARG A 52 5.60 9.27 -0.43
C ARG A 52 6.53 10.17 -1.25
N GLU A 53 7.81 10.23 -0.88
CA GLU A 53 8.84 10.99 -1.58
C GLU A 53 9.08 10.46 -3.00
N ILE A 54 9.21 9.15 -3.20
CA ILE A 54 9.39 8.52 -4.52
C ILE A 54 8.21 8.85 -5.45
N LEU A 55 7.01 8.89 -4.91
CA LEU A 55 5.79 9.23 -5.62
C LEU A 55 5.62 10.74 -5.86
N ASN A 56 6.38 11.59 -5.15
CA ASN A 56 6.25 13.05 -5.14
C ASN A 56 4.86 13.53 -4.71
N ALA A 57 4.27 12.85 -3.73
CA ALA A 57 2.95 13.18 -3.17
C ALA A 57 3.08 14.06 -1.91
N ASP A 58 2.04 14.85 -1.62
CA ASP A 58 1.96 15.67 -0.40
C ASP A 58 1.69 14.81 0.84
N SER A 59 0.87 13.76 0.70
CA SER A 59 0.71 12.74 1.73
C SER A 59 0.44 11.36 1.12
N LEU A 60 0.77 10.32 1.86
CA LEU A 60 0.48 8.93 1.51
C LEU A 60 -0.02 8.21 2.76
N ASN A 61 -1.19 7.58 2.66
CA ASN A 61 -1.77 6.79 3.72
C ASN A 61 -2.21 5.42 3.19
N PHE A 62 -2.02 4.41 4.02
CA PHE A 62 -2.59 3.07 3.86
C PHE A 62 -3.61 2.87 4.97
N ILE A 63 -4.68 2.12 4.71
CA ILE A 63 -5.47 1.60 5.84
C ILE A 63 -4.60 0.61 6.63
N THR A 64 -4.80 0.51 7.94
CA THR A 64 -4.03 -0.45 8.74
C THR A 64 -4.66 -1.84 8.68
N LEU A 65 -3.88 -2.88 9.01
CA LEU A 65 -4.42 -4.25 9.07
C LEU A 65 -5.50 -4.35 10.15
N GLU A 66 -5.35 -3.63 11.27
CA GLU A 66 -6.34 -3.55 12.34
C GLU A 66 -7.65 -2.95 11.85
N ASN A 67 -7.60 -1.85 11.08
CA ASN A 67 -8.79 -1.22 10.51
C ASN A 67 -9.48 -2.14 9.49
N LEU A 68 -8.70 -2.86 8.68
CA LEU A 68 -9.24 -3.88 7.77
C LEU A 68 -9.95 -4.99 8.55
N LEU A 69 -9.32 -5.56 9.57
CA LEU A 69 -9.90 -6.60 10.42
C LEU A 69 -11.18 -6.14 11.11
N ALA A 70 -11.19 -4.91 11.64
CA ALA A 70 -12.36 -4.31 12.27
C ALA A 70 -13.53 -4.21 11.27
N SER A 71 -13.26 -3.85 10.01
CA SER A 71 -14.29 -3.76 8.96
C SER A 71 -14.87 -5.12 8.55
N LEU A 72 -14.11 -6.21 8.71
CA LEU A 72 -14.54 -7.58 8.37
C LEU A 72 -15.35 -8.23 9.50
N GLY A 73 -15.26 -7.70 10.73
CA GLY A 73 -15.88 -8.27 11.92
C GLY A 73 -15.40 -9.70 12.19
N GLU A 74 -16.27 -10.54 12.73
CA GLU A 74 -15.93 -11.94 13.09
C GLU A 74 -15.45 -12.78 11.90
N LYS A 75 -15.87 -12.44 10.67
CA LYS A 75 -15.42 -13.14 9.46
C LYS A 75 -13.93 -12.94 9.18
N GLY A 76 -13.32 -11.88 9.73
CA GLY A 76 -11.88 -11.60 9.60
C GLY A 76 -11.02 -12.81 9.91
N LYS A 77 -11.40 -13.63 10.89
CA LYS A 77 -10.67 -14.84 11.32
C LYS A 77 -10.54 -15.92 10.23
N ASN A 78 -11.35 -15.86 9.18
CA ASN A 78 -11.39 -16.85 8.09
C ASN A 78 -10.66 -16.41 6.82
N TYR A 79 -9.97 -15.26 6.85
CA TYR A 79 -9.21 -14.75 5.72
C TYR A 79 -7.70 -14.91 5.94
N CYS A 80 -6.96 -14.99 4.82
CA CYS A 80 -5.51 -14.94 4.84
C CYS A 80 -5.04 -13.48 4.80
N PHE A 81 -4.09 -13.12 5.67
CA PHE A 81 -3.46 -11.78 5.71
C PHE A 81 -1.94 -11.83 5.54
N HIS A 82 -1.40 -12.97 5.10
CA HIS A 82 0.05 -13.18 5.03
C HIS A 82 0.77 -12.08 4.24
N CYS A 83 0.17 -11.62 3.13
CA CYS A 83 0.74 -10.55 2.29
C CYS A 83 0.95 -9.23 3.03
N PHE A 84 0.27 -8.99 4.17
CA PHE A 84 0.31 -7.74 4.94
C PHE A 84 1.17 -7.81 6.21
N ILE A 85 1.71 -8.99 6.54
CA ILE A 85 2.46 -9.23 7.77
C ILE A 85 3.94 -9.42 7.41
N LYS A 86 4.81 -8.64 8.05
CA LYS A 86 6.28 -8.82 7.95
C LYS A 86 6.67 -10.08 8.73
N ASP A 87 7.65 -10.81 8.20
CA ASP A 87 8.26 -11.95 8.90
C ASP A 87 8.91 -11.52 10.23
#